data_AF-A0A528LBT6-F1
#
_entry.id   AF-A0A528LBT6-F1
#
_cell.length_a   1.000
_cell.length_b   1.000
_cell.length_c   1.000
_cell.angle_alpha   90.00
_cell.angle_beta   90.00
_cell.angle_gamma   90.00
#
_symmetry.space_group_name_H-M   'P 1'
#
loop_
_entity.id
_entity.type
_entity.pdbx_description
1 polymer ?
#
loop_
_entity_poly.entity_id
_entity_poly.type
_entity_poly.pdbx_seq_one_letter_code
_entity_poly.pdbx_strand_id
1 'polypeptide(L)' 'MSTLSLATAMFSDPWAGLVPAHVVAFTTTRKGRRVTRYRWQRVDGQSCGGHTPAVSVDVAVRGVSWDRRFSDVRKVES' A
#
# COMPACT_ATOMS: atom_id res chain seq x y z
N MET A 1 11.16 -8.40 12.44
CA MET A 1 10.89 -8.70 11.02
C MET A 1 10.67 -7.38 10.31
N SER A 2 11.68 -6.87 9.61
CA SER A 2 11.54 -5.63 8.83
C SER A 2 10.73 -5.93 7.58
N THR A 3 9.52 -5.37 7.49
CA THR A 3 8.74 -5.40 6.23
C THR A 3 9.52 -4.59 5.19
N LEU A 4 10.02 -5.25 4.15
CA LEU A 4 10.58 -4.57 2.99
C LEU A 4 9.49 -3.69 2.39
N SER A 5 9.64 -2.38 2.54
CA SER A 5 8.71 -1.40 1.98
C SER A 5 9.02 -1.26 0.49
N LEU A 6 8.08 -1.67 -0.35
CA LEU A 6 8.25 -1.69 -1.82
C LEU A 6 7.92 -0.33 -2.46
N ALA A 7 7.14 0.48 -1.76
CA ALA A 7 6.83 1.87 -2.06
C ALA A 7 6.42 2.56 -0.76
N THR A 8 6.59 3.89 -0.69
CA THR A 8 6.25 4.73 0.46
C THR A 8 5.38 5.90 0.03
N ALA A 9 4.58 6.41 0.95
CA ALA A 9 3.73 7.58 0.77
C ALA A 9 3.38 8.17 2.14
N MET A 10 2.82 9.37 2.14
CA MET A 10 2.08 9.92 3.27
C MET A 10 0.58 9.75 3.00
N PHE A 11 -0.17 9.30 4.01
CA PHE A 11 -1.61 9.11 3.96
C PHE A 11 -2.30 10.07 4.93
N SER A 12 -3.26 10.84 4.43
CA SER A 12 -4.10 11.74 5.22
C SER A 12 -5.24 10.94 5.86
N ASP A 13 -5.01 10.49 7.09
CA ASP A 13 -6.01 9.82 7.92
C ASP A 13 -6.93 10.85 8.61
N PRO A 14 -8.26 10.67 8.60
CA PRO A 14 -9.20 11.61 9.23
C PRO A 14 -9.02 11.79 10.74
N TRP A 15 -8.42 10.80 11.43
CA TRP A 15 -8.28 10.79 12.88
C TRP A 15 -6.85 11.06 13.33
N ALA A 16 -5.87 10.52 12.61
CA ALA A 16 -4.46 10.63 12.96
C ALA A 16 -3.71 11.74 12.18
N GLY A 17 -4.38 12.41 11.24
CA GLY A 17 -3.74 13.37 10.35
C GLY A 17 -2.82 12.70 9.33
N LEU A 18 -1.73 13.37 8.96
CA LEU A 18 -0.80 12.86 7.95
C LEU A 18 0.13 11.80 8.56
N VAL A 19 -0.04 10.55 8.13
CA VAL A 19 0.72 9.40 8.65
C VAL A 19 1.51 8.70 7.55
N PRO A 20 2.70 8.12 7.84
CA PRO A 20 3.42 7.36 6.84
C PRO A 20 2.68 6.07 6.47
N ALA A 21 2.72 5.73 5.18
CA ALA A 21 2.19 4.51 4.61
C ALA A 21 3.21 3.87 3.68
N HIS A 22 3.12 2.55 3.55
CA HIS A 22 4.00 1.76 2.70
C HIS A 22 3.23 0.66 1.99
N VAL A 23 3.70 0.26 0.82
CA VAL A 23 3.17 -0.90 0.12
C VAL A 23 3.76 -2.17 0.71
N VAL A 24 2.88 -3.07 1.14
CA VAL A 24 3.24 -4.40 1.62
C VAL A 24 2.73 -5.48 0.66
N ALA A 25 3.50 -6.57 0.57
CA ALA A 25 3.02 -7.81 -0.04
C ALA A 25 2.27 -8.65 0.99
N PHE A 26 1.18 -9.29 0.56
CA PHE A 26 0.49 -10.30 1.35
C PHE A 26 0.00 -11.44 0.45
N THR A 27 -0.15 -12.63 1.04
CA THR A 27 -0.64 -13.82 0.32
C THR A 27 -2.12 -14.01 0.60
N THR A 28 -2.90 -14.27 -0.44
CA THR A 28 -4.32 -14.63 -0.34
C THR A 28 -4.64 -15.82 -1.24
N THR A 29 -5.78 -16.47 -1.02
CA THR A 29 -6.24 -17.59 -1.86
C THR A 29 -7.31 -17.11 -2.82
N ARG A 30 -7.09 -17.28 -4.12
CA ARG A 30 -8.07 -16.97 -5.16
C ARG A 30 -8.30 -18.19 -6.04
N LYS A 31 -9.55 -18.65 -6.13
CA LYS A 31 -9.92 -19.86 -6.89
C LYS A 31 -9.04 -21.08 -6.53
N GLY A 32 -8.80 -21.30 -5.25
CA GLY A 32 -7.97 -22.41 -4.74
C GLY A 32 -6.46 -22.25 -4.92
N ARG A 33 -5.97 -21.15 -5.49
CA ARG A 33 -4.54 -20.88 -5.67
C ARG A 33 -4.06 -19.78 -4.73
N ARG A 34 -2.90 -19.98 -4.09
CA ARG A 34 -2.20 -18.91 -3.37
C ARG A 34 -1.66 -17.90 -4.36
N VAL A 35 -1.96 -16.62 -4.15
CA VAL A 35 -1.51 -15.50 -4.97
C VAL A 35 -0.98 -14.39 -4.09
N THR A 36 0.09 -13.75 -4.55
CA THR A 36 0.62 -12.53 -3.91
C THR A 36 -0.15 -11.31 -4.40
N ARG A 37 -0.47 -10.43 -3.46
CA ARG A 37 -1.14 -9.15 -3.69
C ARG A 37 -0.45 -8.05 -2.90
N TYR A 38 -0.70 -6.82 -3.29
CA TYR A 38 -0.06 -5.64 -2.75
C TYR A 38 -1.12 -4.66 -2.25
N ARG A 39 -0.89 -4.06 -1.09
CA ARG A 39 -1.78 -3.03 -0.54
C ARG A 39 -0.97 -1.96 0.18
N TRP A 40 -1.56 -0.78 0.30
CA TRP A 40 -1.04 0.27 1.17
C TRP A 40 -1.42 -0.02 2.62
N GLN A 41 -0.45 0.14 3.51
CA GLN A 41 -0.58 -0.07 4.94
C GLN A 41 0.09 1.08 5.68
N ARG A 42 -0.57 1.58 6.71
CA ARG A 42 0.00 2.57 7.64
C ARG A 42 1.07 1.92 8.52
N VAL A 43 1.89 2.74 9.15
CA VAL A 43 2.91 2.28 10.12
C VAL A 43 2.34 1.55 11.34
N ASP A 44 1.08 1.82 11.71
CA ASP A 44 0.34 1.12 12.77
C ASP A 44 -0.18 -0.27 12.35
N GLY A 45 0.06 -0.65 11.08
CA GLY A 45 -0.37 -1.93 10.53
C GLY A 45 -1.79 -1.93 9.95
N GLN A 46 -2.53 -0.83 9.98
CA GLN A 46 -3.85 -0.78 9.36
C GLN A 46 -3.74 -0.57 7.85
N SER A 47 -4.55 -1.29 7.05
CA SER A 47 -4.63 -1.00 5.61
C SER A 47 -5.20 0.39 5.38
N CYS A 48 -4.63 1.13 4.44
CA CYS A 48 -5.13 2.43 4.01
C CYS A 48 -5.33 2.47 2.50
N GLY A 49 -6.22 3.35 2.05
CA GLY A 49 -6.67 3.39 0.66
C GLY A 49 -7.79 2.37 0.41
N GLY A 50 -8.88 2.83 -0.23
CA GLY A 50 -10.05 2.01 -0.55
C GLY A 50 -9.89 1.13 -1.78
N HIS A 51 -8.66 0.96 -2.26
CA HIS A 51 -8.39 0.31 -3.55
C HIS A 51 -8.31 -1.20 -3.40
N THR A 52 -8.82 -1.91 -4.40
CA THR A 52 -8.66 -3.38 -4.46
C THR A 52 -7.18 -3.74 -4.38
N PRO A 53 -6.81 -4.79 -3.63
CA PRO A 53 -5.43 -5.25 -3.57
C PRO A 53 -4.81 -5.43 -4.95
N ALA A 54 -3.70 -4.73 -5.19
CA ALA A 54 -3.04 -4.68 -6.48
C ALA A 54 -2.29 -5.99 -6.79
N VAL A 55 -2.08 -6.25 -8.07
CA VAL A 55 -1.35 -7.44 -8.56
C VAL A 55 0.16 -7.22 -8.66
N SER A 56 0.61 -5.97 -8.61
CA SER A 56 2.01 -5.56 -8.57
C SER A 56 2.17 -4.26 -7.77
N VAL A 57 3.40 -3.93 -7.40
CA VAL A 57 3.74 -2.66 -6.74
C VAL A 57 3.38 -1.45 -7.62
N ASP A 58 3.68 -1.53 -8.93
CA ASP A 58 3.38 -0.44 -9.87
C ASP A 58 1.88 -0.14 -9.97
N VAL A 59 1.04 -1.19 -9.96
CA VAL A 59 -0.41 -1.02 -9.93
C VAL A 59 -0.86 -0.40 -8.61
N ALA A 60 -0.24 -0.76 -7.49
CA ALA A 60 -0.54 -0.16 -6.18
C ALA A 60 -0.20 1.34 -6.14
N VAL A 61 0.97 1.72 -6.68
CA VAL A 61 1.43 3.11 -6.77
C VAL A 61 0.54 3.91 -7.71
N ARG A 62 0.27 3.40 -8.91
CA ARG A 62 -0.62 4.06 -9.88
C ARG A 62 -2.03 4.22 -9.33
N GLY A 63 -2.54 3.23 -8.58
CA GLY A 63 -3.88 3.26 -7.97
C GLY A 63 -4.09 4.40 -7.00
N VAL A 64 -3.04 4.87 -6.31
CA VAL A 64 -3.12 5.99 -5.37
C VAL A 64 -2.62 7.32 -5.94
N SER A 65 -2.00 7.33 -7.13
CA SER A 65 -1.44 8.56 -7.73
C SER A 65 -2.44 9.70 -7.94
N TRP A 66 -3.74 9.39 -8.01
CA TRP A 66 -4.83 10.36 -8.16
C TRP A 66 -5.68 10.51 -6.88
N ASP A 67 -5.40 9.74 -5.83
CA ASP A 67 -6.14 9.80 -4.57
C ASP A 67 -5.58 10.93 -3.71
N ARG A 68 -6.38 11.98 -3.49
CA ARG A 68 -5.97 13.17 -2.73
C ARG A 68 -5.57 12.89 -1.28
N ARG A 69 -5.91 11.71 -0.75
CA ARG A 69 -5.46 11.30 0.59
C ARG A 69 -4.01 10.84 0.60
N PHE A 70 -3.40 10.59 -0.55
CA PHE A 70 -2.01 10.19 -0.66
C PHE A 70 -1.15 11.33 -1.19
N SER A 71 0.01 11.53 -0.58
CA SER A 71 1.05 12.45 -1.03
C SER A 71 2.43 11.80 -0.93
N ASP A 72 3.44 12.41 -1.56
CA ASP A 72 4.83 11.92 -1.55
C ASP A 72 4.97 10.42 -1.93
N VAL A 73 4.16 9.97 -2.88
CA VAL A 73 4.17 8.57 -3.34
C VAL A 73 5.47 8.29 -4.09
N ARG A 74 6.29 7.38 -3.57
CA ARG A 74 7.59 6.99 -4.13
C ARG A 74 7.71 5.48 -4.17
N LYS A 75 8.19 4.94 -5.30
CA LYS A 75 8.60 3.53 -5.37
C LYS A 75 9.97 3.41 -4.71
N VAL A 76 10.17 2.38 -3.91
CA VAL A 76 11.51 2.09 -3.36
C VAL A 76 12.23 1.26 -4.40
N GLU A 77 13.15 1.89 -5.12
CA GLU A 77 14.07 1.17 -6.01
C GLU A 77 15.03 0.36 -5.12
N SER A 78 15.15 -0.93 -5.41
CA SER A 78 16.06 -1.85 -4.73
C SER A 78 17.40 -1.87 -5.46
#